data_AF-A0A4U0Q501-F1
#
_entry.id   AF-A0A4U0Q501-F1
#
_cell.length_a   1.000
_cell.length_b   1.000
_cell.length_c   1.000
_cell.angle_alpha   90.00
_cell.angle_beta   90.00
_cell.angle_gamma   90.00
#
_symmetry.space_group_name_H-M   'P 1'
#
loop_
_entity.id
_entity.type
_entity.pdbx_description
1 polymer ?
#
loop_
_entity_poly.entity_id
_entity_poly.type
_entity_poly.pdbx_seq_one_letter_code
_entity_poly.pdbx_strand_id
1 'polypeptide(L)'
;MHTAPRFRFSESAAIRKHVLRVPTPLIEHLVTRSADTLAGTFWLHRNDVIHLDATLHADALRLIGMYVELDDAGTVTGIGLQREARPLRH
;
A
#
# COMPACT_ATOMS: atom_id res chain seq x y z
N MET A 1 13.15 13.53 13.32
CA MET A 1 12.02 13.83 12.40
C MET A 1 12.20 12.95 11.17
N HIS A 2 11.54 11.79 11.11
CA HIS A 2 11.60 10.92 9.93
C HIS A 2 10.68 11.51 8.86
N THR A 3 11.26 12.19 7.87
CA THR A 3 10.55 12.56 6.64
C THR A 3 10.10 11.26 5.97
N ALA A 4 8.80 10.99 5.98
CA ALA A 4 8.21 9.89 5.25
C ALA A 4 8.63 9.96 3.76
N PRO A 5 8.88 8.82 3.10
CA PRO A 5 9.24 8.82 1.68
C PRO A 5 8.16 9.55 0.90
N ARG A 6 8.57 10.55 0.11
CA ARG A 6 7.68 11.42 -0.68
C ARG A 6 7.20 10.66 -1.91
N PHE A 7 6.35 9.65 -1.75
CA PHE A 7 5.64 9.08 -2.89
C PHE A 7 4.48 9.98 -3.32
N ARG A 8 4.08 9.84 -4.57
CA ARG A 8 2.92 10.55 -5.15
C ARG A 8 1.79 9.55 -5.37
N PHE A 9 0.59 10.05 -5.60
CA PHE A 9 -0.53 9.22 -6.04
C PHE A 9 -0.87 9.57 -7.48
N SER A 10 -1.09 8.55 -8.30
CA SER A 10 -1.89 8.71 -9.51
C SER A 10 -3.33 9.06 -9.11
N GLU A 11 -4.10 9.66 -10.03
CA GLU A 11 -5.51 9.95 -9.79
C GLU A 11 -6.29 8.68 -9.44
N SER A 12 -6.07 7.60 -10.19
CA SER A 12 -6.68 6.29 -9.96
C SER A 12 -6.37 5.74 -8.56
N ALA A 13 -5.10 5.83 -8.13
CA ALA A 13 -4.70 5.39 -6.80
C ALA A 13 -5.30 6.26 -5.70
N ALA A 14 -5.37 7.58 -5.89
CA ALA A 14 -6.00 8.48 -4.93
C ALA A 14 -7.48 8.15 -4.72
N ILE A 15 -8.21 7.85 -5.81
CA ILE A 15 -9.61 7.41 -5.75
C ILE A 15 -9.71 6.07 -5.01
N ARG A 16 -8.88 5.09 -5.38
CA ARG A 16 -8.89 3.75 -4.73
C ARG A 16 -8.60 3.83 -3.23
N LYS A 17 -7.59 4.61 -2.84
CA LYS A 17 -7.28 4.90 -1.43
C LYS A 17 -8.51 5.42 -0.69
N HIS A 18 -9.21 6.39 -1.29
CA HIS A 18 -10.39 7.00 -0.68
C HIS A 18 -11.54 5.99 -0.54
N VAL A 19 -11.86 5.25 -1.61
CA VAL A 19 -12.92 4.23 -1.63
C VAL A 19 -12.67 3.14 -0.60
N LEU A 20 -11.44 2.63 -0.52
CA LEU A 20 -11.05 1.56 0.40
C LEU A 20 -10.79 2.06 1.83
N ARG A 21 -10.81 3.39 2.02
CA ARG A 21 -10.47 4.09 3.27
C ARG A 21 -9.11 3.63 3.80
N VAL A 22 -8.10 3.62 2.93
CA VAL A 22 -6.74 3.21 3.28
C VAL A 22 -6.03 4.39 3.95
N PRO A 23 -5.54 4.22 5.19
CA PRO A 23 -4.73 5.25 5.84
C PRO A 23 -3.44 5.50 5.06
N THR A 24 -3.08 6.78 4.84
CA THR A 24 -1.78 7.14 4.23
C THR A 24 -0.58 6.49 4.94
N PRO A 25 -0.53 6.45 6.29
CA PRO A 25 0.60 5.85 7.02
C PRO A 25 0.81 4.37 6.70
N LEU A 26 -0.24 3.64 6.31
CA LEU A 26 -0.14 2.23 5.96
C LEU A 26 0.52 2.06 4.58
N ILE A 27 0.21 2.96 3.64
CA ILE A 27 0.86 3.01 2.33
C ILE A 27 2.33 3.43 2.48
N GLU A 28 2.60 4.41 3.34
CA GLU A 28 3.97 4.81 3.71
C GLU A 28 4.77 3.62 4.24
N HIS A 29 4.20 2.83 5.14
CA HIS A 29 4.87 1.64 5.67
C HIS A 29 5.23 0.64 4.56
N LEU A 30 4.29 0.34 3.66
CA LEU A 30 4.51 -0.59 2.56
C LEU A 30 5.56 -0.09 1.57
N VAL A 31 5.54 1.20 1.23
CA VAL A 31 6.52 1.80 0.31
C VAL A 31 7.91 1.93 0.96
N THR A 32 7.98 2.28 2.25
CA THR A 32 9.25 2.43 2.98
C THR A 32 9.94 1.08 3.18
N ARG A 33 9.18 0.03 3.46
CA ARG A 33 9.72 -1.34 3.58
C ARG A 33 10.46 -1.76 2.30
N SER A 34 10.05 -1.23 1.16
CA SER A 34 10.57 -1.57 -0.14
C SER A 34 11.67 -0.64 -0.62
N ALA A 35 12.36 0.06 0.29
CA ALA A 35 13.40 1.04 -0.05
C ALA A 35 14.50 0.51 -0.99
N ASP A 36 14.70 -0.81 -1.06
CA ASP A 36 15.65 -1.46 -1.96
C ASP A 36 15.12 -1.69 -3.38
N THR A 37 13.82 -1.44 -3.64
CA THR A 37 13.17 -1.67 -4.93
C THR A 37 12.47 -0.39 -5.41
N LEU A 38 12.85 0.08 -6.60
CA LEU A 38 12.33 1.34 -7.16
C LEU A 38 10.88 1.25 -7.66
N ALA A 39 10.40 0.05 -8.01
CA ALA A 39 9.05 -0.20 -8.52
C ALA A 39 8.57 -1.61 -8.20
N GLY A 40 7.26 -1.82 -8.14
CA GLY A 40 6.66 -3.14 -7.96
C GLY A 40 5.36 -3.14 -7.18
N THR A 41 4.90 -4.35 -6.83
CA THR A 41 3.67 -4.57 -6.07
C THR A 41 4.00 -5.01 -4.64
N PHE A 42 3.53 -4.25 -3.67
CA PHE A 42 3.78 -4.47 -2.25
C PHE A 42 2.51 -4.88 -1.54
N TRP A 43 2.56 -6.02 -0.86
CA TRP A 43 1.41 -6.63 -0.21
C TRP A 43 1.45 -6.40 1.29
N LEU A 44 0.29 -6.07 1.88
CA LEU A 44 0.11 -6.05 3.31
C LEU A 44 -0.10 -7.47 3.82
N HIS A 45 0.90 -8.00 4.51
CA HIS A 45 0.84 -9.28 5.19
C HIS A 45 0.52 -9.11 6.67
N ARG A 46 0.08 -10.20 7.29
CA ARG A 46 -0.22 -10.22 8.72
C ARG A 46 0.99 -9.88 9.60
N ASN A 47 2.20 -10.24 9.16
CA ASN A 47 3.43 -9.92 9.90
C ASN A 47 3.74 -8.41 9.89
N ASP A 48 3.29 -7.67 8.86
CA ASP A 48 3.50 -6.22 8.80
C ASP A 48 2.74 -5.51 9.90
N VAL A 49 1.57 -6.04 10.30
CA VAL A 49 0.76 -5.50 11.39
C VAL A 49 1.55 -5.39 12.69
N ILE A 50 2.48 -6.31 12.95
CA ILE A 50 3.26 -6.35 14.19
C ILE A 50 4.20 -5.13 14.31
N HIS A 51 4.61 -4.56 13.19
CA HIS A 51 5.53 -3.43 13.12
C HIS A 51 4.84 -2.08 12.94
N LEU A 52 3.50 -2.06 12.94
CA LEU A 52 2.71 -0.84 12.83
C LEU A 52 2.43 -0.21 14.19
N ASP A 53 2.10 1.07 14.16
CA ASP A 53 1.54 1.75 15.32
C ASP A 53 0.20 1.10 15.72
N ALA A 54 -0.05 0.98 17.02
CA ALA A 54 -1.28 0.38 17.57
C ALA A 54 -2.56 1.03 17.02
N THR A 55 -2.51 2.32 16.68
CA THR A 55 -3.63 3.05 16.07
C THR A 55 -3.99 2.55 14.67
N LEU A 56 -3.03 1.95 13.95
CA LEU A 56 -3.21 1.42 12.60
C LEU A 56 -3.56 -0.08 12.60
N HIS A 57 -3.44 -0.78 13.72
CA HIS A 57 -3.66 -2.24 13.78
C HIS A 57 -5.04 -2.65 13.29
N ALA A 58 -6.11 -1.94 13.70
CA ALA A 58 -7.47 -2.30 13.31
C ALA A 58 -7.68 -2.17 11.80
N ASP A 59 -7.18 -1.08 11.20
CA ASP A 59 -7.22 -0.87 9.76
C ASP A 59 -6.33 -1.86 9.01
N ALA A 60 -5.13 -2.14 9.53
CA ALA A 60 -4.21 -3.07 8.91
C ALA A 60 -4.74 -4.50 8.91
N LEU A 61 -5.36 -4.95 10.01
CA LEU A 61 -6.03 -6.25 10.08
C LEU A 61 -7.20 -6.34 9.09
N ARG A 62 -7.99 -5.28 8.96
CA ARG A 62 -9.10 -5.20 7.98
C ARG A 62 -8.61 -5.27 6.54
N LEU A 63 -7.41 -4.73 6.28
CA LEU A 63 -6.82 -4.57 4.95
C LEU A 63 -5.76 -5.65 4.65
N ILE A 64 -5.65 -6.73 5.42
CA ILE A 64 -4.73 -7.83 5.09
C ILE A 64 -5.03 -8.33 3.66
N GLY A 65 -3.98 -8.53 2.87
CA GLY A 65 -4.09 -8.88 1.45
C GLY A 65 -4.37 -7.67 0.55
N MET A 66 -4.31 -6.45 1.07
CA MET A 66 -4.19 -5.24 0.25
C MET A 66 -2.84 -5.20 -0.46
N TYR A 67 -2.81 -4.64 -1.65
CA TYR A 67 -1.58 -4.33 -2.36
C TYR A 67 -1.50 -2.85 -2.75
N VAL A 68 -0.27 -2.39 -2.95
CA VAL A 68 0.09 -1.08 -3.50
C VAL A 68 1.04 -1.32 -4.66
N GLU A 69 0.78 -0.69 -5.81
CA GLU A 69 1.67 -0.69 -6.96
C GLU A 69 2.43 0.65 -7.01
N LEU A 70 3.74 0.57 -7.14
CA LEU A 70 4.64 1.71 -7.26
C LEU A 70 5.35 1.64 -8.61
N ASP A 71 5.39 2.76 -9.34
CA ASP A 71 6.19 2.89 -10.54
C ASP A 71 7.63 3.35 -10.23
N ASP A 72 8.51 3.33 -11.25
CA ASP A 72 9.92 3.71 -11.12
C ASP A 72 10.13 5.19 -10.75
N ALA A 73 9.08 6.01 -10.85
CA ALA A 73 9.10 7.42 -10.48
C ALA A 73 8.68 7.66 -9.01
N GLY A 74 8.40 6.60 -8.25
CA GLY A 74 7.92 6.71 -6.87
C GLY A 74 6.46 7.17 -6.79
N THR A 75 5.67 6.91 -7.82
CA THR A 75 4.23 7.18 -7.84
C THR A 75 3.46 5.91 -7.56
N VAL A 76 2.58 5.96 -6.57
CA VAL A 76 1.60 4.91 -6.33
C VAL A 76 0.58 4.95 -7.45
N THR A 77 0.57 3.92 -8.29
CA THR A 77 -0.28 3.82 -9.48
C THR A 77 -1.52 2.97 -9.22
N GLY A 78 -1.44 2.02 -8.29
CA GLY A 78 -2.50 1.07 -7.98
C GLY A 78 -2.64 0.80 -6.48
N ILE A 79 -3.89 0.65 -6.02
CA ILE A 79 -4.23 0.18 -4.67
C ILE A 79 -5.43 -0.74 -4.81
N GLY A 80 -5.36 -1.92 -4.22
CA GLY A 80 -6.44 -2.89 -4.29
C GLY A 80 -6.39 -3.93 -3.19
N LEU A 81 -7.39 -4.80 -3.17
CA LEU A 81 -7.47 -5.95 -2.28
C LEU A 81 -7.36 -7.24 -3.12
N GLN A 82 -6.83 -8.31 -2.54
CA GLN A 82 -6.67 -9.62 -3.18
C GLN A 82 -7.94 -10.13 -3.88
N ARG A 83 -9.14 -9.75 -3.42
CA ARG A 83 -10.42 -10.11 -4.06
C ARG A 83 -10.64 -9.46 -5.44
N GLU A 84 -9.95 -8.38 -5.75
CA GLU A 84 -10.04 -7.66 -7.03
C GLU A 84 -8.92 -8.03 -8.01
N ALA A 85 -7.90 -8.76 -7.56
CA ALA A 85 -6.88 -9.34 -8.43
C ALA A 85 -7.50 -10.51 -9.21
N ARG A 86 -8.25 -10.19 -10.26
CA ARG A 86 -8.79 -11.18 -11.21
C ARG A 86 -7.61 -11.99 -11.75
N PRO A 87 -7.59 -13.33 -11.66
CA PRO A 87 -6.58 -14.09 -12.37
C PRO A 87 -6.78 -13.85 -13.87
N LEU A 88 -5.74 -13.32 -14.54
CA LEU A 88 -5.66 -13.34 -16.00
C LEU A 88 -5.68 -14.82 -16.42
N ARG A 89 -6.86 -15.32 -16.78
CA ARG A 89 -7.02 -16.61 -17.44
C ARG A 89 -6.66 -16.39 -18.90
N HIS A 90 -5.50 -16.92 -19.31
CA HIS A 90 -5.19 -17.22 -20.70
C HIS A 90 -6.05 -18.39 -21.19
#